data_AF-A0A1E7ENJ4-F1
#
_entry.id   AF-A0A1E7ENJ4-F1
#
_cell.length_a   1.000
_cell.length_b   1.000
_cell.length_c   1.000
_cell.angle_alpha   90.00
_cell.angle_beta   90.00
_cell.angle_gamma   90.00
#
_symmetry.space_group_name_H-M   'P 1'
#
loop_
_entity.id
_entity.type
_entity.pdbx_description
1 polymer ?
#
loop_
_entity_poly.entity_id
_entity_poly.type
_entity_poly.pdbx_seq_one_letter_code
_entity_poly.pdbx_strand_id
1 'polypeptide(L)'
;MTDKIDSQEHHESVDTKYLQVLIQLRKLGLLKKEDIKSYGLLSKLCDQKYFAEKRIRFLVEWDPSTLLHPEQRDELLPLHYAIGGCPSPAMQRLQFVFEYGIHYFPKKKGISLLFKKNNHGRYTPFQYACKRFGEEQVIKMIEDTFIRYYSSSDDTPPLNVVDALMTAAIDEGIHLDCVYFLLRRQPDILQKLLSSASNSTTAKATVDIVVFTSNGNGINPKKRKR
;
A
#
# COMPACT_ATOMS: atom_id res chain seq x y z
N MET A 1 -15.70 -36.45 -0.88
CA MET A 1 -15.12 -35.50 0.10
C MET A 1 -13.65 -35.83 0.39
N THR A 2 -13.22 -37.07 0.17
CA THR A 2 -11.83 -37.58 0.23
C THR A 2 -10.89 -36.97 -0.82
N ASP A 3 -11.30 -36.82 -2.09
CA ASP A 3 -10.42 -36.31 -3.17
C ASP A 3 -9.89 -34.86 -2.96
N LYS A 4 -10.59 -34.05 -2.16
CA LYS A 4 -10.15 -32.68 -1.83
C LYS A 4 -9.08 -32.62 -0.75
N ILE A 5 -9.02 -33.62 0.13
CA ILE A 5 -8.06 -33.65 1.24
C ILE A 5 -6.70 -34.11 0.70
N ASP A 6 -6.70 -35.19 -0.09
CA ASP A 6 -5.50 -35.73 -0.73
C ASP A 6 -4.81 -34.71 -1.66
N SER A 7 -5.59 -33.86 -2.33
CA SER A 7 -5.05 -32.80 -3.19
C SER A 7 -4.43 -31.64 -2.41
N GLN A 8 -4.98 -31.28 -1.25
CA GLN A 8 -4.42 -30.21 -0.43
C GLN A 8 -3.10 -30.62 0.23
N GLU A 9 -3.04 -31.82 0.81
CA GLU A 9 -1.81 -32.37 1.39
C GLU A 9 -0.71 -32.52 0.34
N HIS A 10 -1.08 -32.95 -0.88
CA HIS A 10 -0.17 -33.00 -2.00
C HIS A 10 0.40 -31.61 -2.33
N HIS A 11 -0.44 -30.59 -2.46
CA HIS A 11 0.00 -29.23 -2.73
C HIS A 11 0.93 -28.67 -1.63
N GLU A 12 0.64 -28.95 -0.37
CA GLU A 12 1.49 -28.53 0.75
C GLU A 12 2.86 -29.24 0.73
N SER A 13 2.88 -30.54 0.44
CA SER A 13 4.11 -31.32 0.28
C SER A 13 4.96 -30.77 -0.87
N VAL A 14 4.32 -30.48 -2.00
CA VAL A 14 4.96 -29.87 -3.18
C VAL A 14 5.54 -28.50 -2.85
N ASP A 15 4.77 -27.63 -2.19
CA ASP A 15 5.22 -26.30 -1.81
C ASP A 15 6.44 -26.36 -0.87
N THR A 16 6.43 -27.29 0.08
CA THR A 16 7.53 -27.54 1.03
C THR A 16 8.80 -28.02 0.32
N LYS A 17 8.68 -28.99 -0.60
CA LYS A 17 9.83 -29.50 -1.38
C LYS A 17 10.46 -28.41 -2.23
N TYR A 18 9.65 -27.63 -2.94
CA TYR A 18 10.19 -26.55 -3.77
C TYR A 18 10.74 -25.38 -2.94
N LEU A 19 10.21 -25.11 -1.74
CA LEU A 19 10.82 -24.16 -0.82
C LEU A 19 12.25 -24.59 -0.44
N GLN A 20 12.46 -25.88 -0.12
CA GLN A 20 13.80 -26.39 0.20
C GLN A 20 14.77 -26.18 -0.96
N VAL A 21 14.32 -26.40 -2.21
CA VAL A 21 15.12 -26.12 -3.41
C VAL A 21 15.48 -24.63 -3.50
N LEU A 22 14.52 -23.71 -3.32
CA LEU A 22 14.80 -22.26 -3.34
C LEU A 22 15.81 -21.84 -2.26
N ILE A 23 15.70 -22.41 -1.06
CA ILE A 23 16.65 -22.17 0.04
C ILE A 23 18.06 -22.65 -0.34
N GLN A 24 18.20 -23.83 -0.95
CA GLN A 24 19.49 -24.35 -1.38
C GLN A 24 20.10 -23.52 -2.52
N LEU A 25 19.30 -23.14 -3.52
CA LEU A 25 19.75 -22.28 -4.61
C LEU A 25 20.25 -20.93 -4.07
N ARG A 26 19.56 -20.35 -3.08
CA ARG A 26 20.00 -19.12 -2.40
C ARG A 26 21.33 -19.34 -1.67
N LYS A 27 21.47 -20.42 -0.90
CA LYS A 27 22.70 -20.74 -0.14
C LYS A 27 23.92 -20.94 -1.06
N LEU A 28 23.70 -21.52 -2.24
CA LEU A 28 24.75 -21.72 -3.26
C LEU A 28 25.04 -20.46 -4.09
N GLY A 29 24.30 -19.36 -3.88
CA GLY A 29 24.44 -18.14 -4.69
C GLY A 29 23.91 -18.26 -6.13
N LEU A 30 23.12 -19.31 -6.41
CA LEU A 30 22.52 -19.59 -7.72
C LEU A 30 21.16 -18.91 -7.90
N LEU A 31 20.53 -18.49 -6.80
CA LEU A 31 19.35 -17.64 -6.80
C LEU A 31 19.70 -16.34 -6.08
N LYS A 32 19.53 -15.22 -6.76
CA LYS A 32 19.79 -13.88 -6.23
C LYS A 32 18.49 -13.08 -6.13
N LYS A 33 18.57 -11.94 -5.45
CA LYS A 33 17.43 -11.05 -5.22
C LYS A 33 16.89 -10.50 -6.54
N GLU A 34 17.79 -10.20 -7.47
CA GLU A 34 17.49 -9.68 -8.80
C GLU A 34 16.71 -10.69 -9.63
N ASP A 35 17.00 -11.98 -9.47
CA ASP A 35 16.31 -13.06 -10.18
C ASP A 35 14.81 -13.12 -9.83
N ILE A 36 14.45 -12.79 -8.59
CA ILE A 36 13.04 -12.77 -8.16
C ILE A 36 12.23 -11.82 -9.04
N LYS A 37 12.80 -10.64 -9.35
CA LYS A 37 12.20 -9.64 -10.23
C LYS A 37 12.34 -10.01 -11.70
N SER A 38 13.56 -10.32 -12.14
CA SER A 38 13.87 -10.61 -13.55
C SER A 38 13.04 -11.75 -14.12
N TYR A 39 12.71 -12.75 -13.30
CA TYR A 39 11.90 -13.90 -13.71
C TYR A 39 10.44 -13.83 -13.26
N GLY A 40 10.01 -12.74 -12.61
CA GLY A 40 8.64 -12.59 -12.12
C GLY A 40 8.22 -13.72 -11.17
N LEU A 41 9.15 -14.23 -10.35
CA LEU A 41 8.93 -15.47 -9.58
C LEU A 41 7.72 -15.36 -8.65
N LEU A 42 7.55 -14.21 -8.00
CA LEU A 42 6.42 -13.97 -7.12
C LEU A 42 5.07 -13.98 -7.88
N SER A 43 4.98 -13.27 -9.00
CA SER A 43 3.79 -13.24 -9.87
C SER A 43 3.42 -14.64 -10.35
N LYS A 44 4.41 -15.42 -10.78
CA LYS A 44 4.20 -16.81 -11.22
C LYS A 44 3.68 -17.72 -10.10
N LEU A 45 4.16 -17.55 -8.87
CA LEU A 45 3.61 -18.27 -7.72
C LEU A 45 2.18 -17.83 -7.41
N CYS A 46 1.90 -16.53 -7.53
CA CYS A 46 0.57 -15.98 -7.34
C CYS A 46 -0.45 -16.42 -8.40
N ASP A 47 -0.02 -16.90 -9.57
CA ASP A 47 -0.88 -17.40 -10.65
C ASP A 47 -1.10 -18.93 -10.62
N GLN A 48 -0.47 -19.66 -9.69
CA GLN A 48 -0.57 -21.12 -9.65
C GLN A 48 -1.98 -21.62 -9.33
N LYS A 49 -2.28 -22.85 -9.75
CA LYS A 49 -3.56 -23.52 -9.47
C LYS A 49 -3.78 -23.81 -7.97
N TYR A 50 -2.70 -23.88 -7.19
CA TYR A 50 -2.74 -24.07 -5.73
C TYR A 50 -2.03 -22.92 -5.03
N PHE A 51 -2.29 -22.74 -3.74
CA PHE A 51 -1.68 -21.69 -2.95
C PHE A 51 -0.29 -22.11 -2.44
N ALA A 52 0.75 -21.60 -3.10
CA ALA A 52 2.15 -21.82 -2.77
C ALA A 52 2.63 -20.93 -1.61
N GLU A 53 1.91 -20.96 -0.48
CA GLU A 53 2.08 -20.01 0.63
C GLU A 53 3.52 -19.92 1.13
N LYS A 54 4.18 -21.05 1.39
CA LYS A 54 5.53 -21.10 1.98
C LYS A 54 6.55 -20.47 1.04
N ARG A 55 6.41 -20.68 -0.28
CA ARG A 55 7.29 -20.08 -1.28
C ARG A 55 7.00 -18.60 -1.51
N ILE A 56 5.72 -18.20 -1.56
CA ILE A 56 5.33 -16.79 -1.67
C ILE A 56 5.92 -16.03 -0.48
N ARG A 57 5.72 -16.54 0.74
CA ARG A 57 6.29 -16.00 1.98
C ARG A 57 7.80 -15.80 1.87
N PHE A 58 8.53 -16.87 1.53
CA PHE A 58 9.99 -16.84 1.41
C PHE A 58 10.49 -15.77 0.43
N LEU A 59 9.84 -15.62 -0.73
CA LEU A 59 10.24 -14.61 -1.71
C LEU A 59 9.96 -13.18 -1.22
N VAL A 60 8.80 -12.95 -0.61
CA VAL A 60 8.42 -11.62 -0.12
C VAL A 60 9.28 -11.20 1.07
N GLU A 61 9.54 -12.10 2.02
CA GLU A 61 10.42 -11.80 3.16
C GLU A 61 11.87 -11.53 2.71
N TRP A 62 12.31 -12.13 1.60
CA TRP A 62 13.63 -11.89 1.06
C TRP A 62 13.72 -10.59 0.24
N ASP A 63 12.70 -10.27 -0.55
CA ASP A 63 12.59 -8.99 -1.25
C ASP A 63 11.17 -8.43 -1.26
N PRO A 64 10.77 -7.63 -0.25
CA PRO A 64 9.43 -7.07 -0.22
C PRO A 64 9.13 -6.18 -1.41
N SER A 65 10.16 -5.56 -2.01
CA SER A 65 9.98 -4.63 -3.12
C SER A 65 9.34 -5.30 -4.33
N THR A 66 9.41 -6.63 -4.48
CA THR A 66 8.75 -7.37 -5.56
C THR A 66 7.23 -7.23 -5.53
N LEU A 67 6.62 -6.88 -4.39
CA LEU A 67 5.18 -6.57 -4.30
C LEU A 67 4.80 -5.28 -5.05
N LEU A 68 5.74 -4.35 -5.17
CA LEU A 68 5.53 -3.04 -5.79
C LEU A 68 5.88 -3.03 -7.29
N HIS A 69 6.67 -3.98 -7.73
CA HIS A 69 7.21 -4.01 -9.09
C HIS A 69 6.33 -4.89 -9.96
N PRO A 70 5.76 -4.33 -11.02
CA PRO A 70 4.96 -5.12 -11.92
C PRO A 70 5.85 -5.98 -12.84
N GLU A 71 5.31 -7.10 -13.33
CA GLU A 71 6.00 -7.91 -14.34
C GLU A 71 6.10 -7.17 -15.68
N GLN A 72 7.25 -7.26 -16.35
CA GLN A 72 7.63 -6.41 -17.49
C GLN A 72 6.65 -6.43 -18.68
N ARG A 73 5.85 -7.49 -18.86
CA ARG A 73 4.96 -7.61 -20.03
C ARG A 73 3.65 -6.85 -19.90
N ASP A 74 2.95 -7.04 -18.78
CA ASP A 74 1.55 -6.59 -18.64
C ASP A 74 1.38 -5.50 -17.57
N GLU A 75 2.50 -5.09 -16.96
CA GLU A 75 2.56 -4.27 -15.76
C GLU A 75 1.63 -4.72 -14.62
N LEU A 76 1.44 -6.03 -14.50
CA LEU A 76 0.62 -6.63 -13.45
C LEU A 76 1.46 -6.84 -12.19
N LEU A 77 0.95 -6.32 -11.08
CA LEU A 77 1.46 -6.63 -9.74
C LEU A 77 1.11 -8.06 -9.33
N PRO A 78 1.86 -8.68 -8.40
CA PRO A 78 1.51 -9.98 -7.80
C PRO A 78 0.05 -10.06 -7.31
N LEU A 79 -0.49 -8.93 -6.83
CA LEU A 79 -1.87 -8.83 -6.36
C LEU A 79 -2.91 -9.07 -7.48
N HIS A 80 -2.62 -8.72 -8.74
CA HIS A 80 -3.49 -9.03 -9.87
C HIS A 80 -3.54 -10.54 -10.13
N TYR A 81 -2.38 -11.20 -10.14
CA TYR A 81 -2.28 -12.64 -10.34
C TYR A 81 -2.92 -13.42 -9.21
N ALA A 82 -2.80 -12.94 -7.97
CA ALA A 82 -3.41 -13.56 -6.79
C ALA A 82 -4.93 -13.73 -6.92
N ILE A 83 -5.59 -12.84 -7.67
CA ILE A 83 -7.04 -12.89 -7.91
C ILE A 83 -7.36 -13.73 -9.15
N GLY A 84 -6.49 -13.79 -10.16
CA GLY A 84 -6.71 -14.48 -11.43
C GLY A 84 -6.73 -16.01 -11.34
N GLY A 85 -5.98 -16.59 -10.40
CA GLY A 85 -5.78 -18.04 -10.29
C GLY A 85 -7.06 -18.90 -10.29
N CYS A 86 -6.92 -20.16 -10.74
CA CYS A 86 -7.99 -21.19 -10.76
C CYS A 86 -8.66 -21.38 -9.38
N PRO A 87 -9.90 -21.89 -9.29
CA PRO A 87 -10.76 -21.66 -8.15
C PRO A 87 -10.25 -22.40 -6.92
N SER A 88 -10.06 -21.63 -5.85
CA SER A 88 -9.62 -22.00 -4.50
C SER A 88 -8.10 -22.09 -4.26
N PRO A 89 -7.57 -21.45 -3.20
CA PRO A 89 -8.16 -20.40 -2.38
C PRO A 89 -7.70 -18.99 -2.82
N ALA A 90 -8.25 -18.48 -3.93
CA ALA A 90 -7.88 -17.17 -4.50
C ALA A 90 -8.11 -15.98 -3.53
N MET A 91 -9.17 -16.02 -2.71
CA MET A 91 -9.39 -14.98 -1.69
C MET A 91 -8.32 -15.01 -0.60
N GLN A 92 -7.94 -16.20 -0.10
CA GLN A 92 -6.87 -16.33 0.90
C GLN A 92 -5.53 -15.86 0.34
N ARG A 93 -5.25 -16.17 -0.93
CA ARG A 93 -4.05 -15.69 -1.62
C ARG A 93 -4.04 -14.17 -1.78
N LEU A 94 -5.16 -13.58 -2.21
CA LEU A 94 -5.33 -12.13 -2.29
C LEU A 94 -5.07 -11.49 -0.92
N GLN A 95 -5.73 -11.98 0.12
CA GLN A 95 -5.58 -11.50 1.49
C GLN A 95 -4.12 -11.62 1.94
N PHE A 96 -3.48 -12.77 1.73
CA PHE A 96 -2.09 -12.99 2.12
C PHE A 96 -1.14 -11.98 1.43
N VAL A 97 -1.24 -11.82 0.11
CA VAL A 97 -0.37 -10.88 -0.63
C VAL A 97 -0.66 -9.45 -0.21
N PHE A 98 -1.93 -9.10 0.05
CA PHE A 98 -2.31 -7.78 0.54
C PHE A 98 -1.78 -7.49 1.94
N GLU A 99 -1.90 -8.44 2.87
CA GLU A 99 -1.36 -8.34 4.24
C GLU A 99 0.14 -8.04 4.23
N TYR A 100 0.91 -8.73 3.40
CA TYR A 100 2.33 -8.45 3.23
C TYR A 100 2.60 -7.07 2.62
N GLY A 101 1.73 -6.61 1.72
CA GLY A 101 1.76 -5.25 1.20
C GLY A 101 1.59 -4.20 2.30
N ILE A 102 0.66 -4.42 3.23
CA ILE A 102 0.46 -3.55 4.40
C ILE A 102 1.64 -3.64 5.37
N HIS A 103 2.12 -4.85 5.66
CA HIS A 103 3.22 -5.09 6.59
C HIS A 103 4.51 -4.38 6.18
N TYR A 104 4.96 -4.58 4.93
CA TYR A 104 6.24 -4.04 4.47
C TYR A 104 6.14 -2.60 3.93
N PHE A 105 4.96 -2.17 3.51
CA PHE A 105 4.75 -0.82 2.97
C PHE A 105 3.60 -0.11 3.69
N PRO A 106 3.72 0.12 5.01
CA PRO A 106 2.65 0.72 5.79
C PRO A 106 2.36 2.15 5.35
N LYS A 107 1.30 2.73 5.94
CA LYS A 107 0.82 4.08 5.67
C LYS A 107 0.18 4.18 4.28
N LYS A 108 0.95 4.52 3.24
CA LYS A 108 0.38 4.90 1.94
C LYS A 108 0.50 3.83 0.85
N LYS A 109 1.67 3.22 0.72
CA LYS A 109 1.98 2.37 -0.44
C LYS A 109 1.20 1.05 -0.41
N GLY A 110 1.01 0.46 0.76
CA GLY A 110 0.33 -0.82 0.91
C GLY A 110 -1.14 -0.75 0.49
N ILE A 111 -1.90 0.24 0.95
CA ILE A 111 -3.30 0.42 0.53
C ILE A 111 -3.41 0.75 -0.97
N SER A 112 -2.49 1.57 -1.50
CA SER A 112 -2.46 1.92 -2.93
C SER A 112 -2.27 0.72 -3.85
N LEU A 113 -1.69 -0.40 -3.39
CA LEU A 113 -1.52 -1.61 -4.19
C LEU A 113 -2.85 -2.16 -4.72
N LEU A 114 -3.92 -2.08 -3.92
CA LEU A 114 -5.25 -2.53 -4.34
C LEU A 114 -5.84 -1.69 -5.47
N PHE A 115 -5.41 -0.44 -5.59
CA PHE A 115 -5.98 0.52 -6.52
C PHE A 115 -5.02 0.92 -7.63
N LYS A 116 -3.86 0.27 -7.72
CA LYS A 116 -2.89 0.53 -8.78
C LYS A 116 -3.43 -0.01 -10.10
N LYS A 117 -3.48 0.87 -11.11
CA LYS A 117 -3.88 0.55 -12.48
C LYS A 117 -2.79 -0.31 -13.14
N ASN A 118 -3.20 -1.18 -14.05
CA ASN A 118 -2.30 -1.77 -15.04
C ASN A 118 -2.14 -0.85 -16.26
N ASN A 119 -1.20 -1.17 -17.15
CA ASN A 119 -0.92 -0.39 -18.37
C ASN A 119 -2.09 -0.24 -19.32
N HIS A 120 -3.08 -1.13 -19.24
CA HIS A 120 -4.26 -1.01 -20.06
C HIS A 120 -5.31 -0.06 -19.47
N GLY A 121 -5.07 0.45 -18.25
CA GLY A 121 -6.02 1.28 -17.51
C GLY A 121 -7.35 0.58 -17.22
N ARG A 122 -7.43 -0.75 -17.42
CA ARG A 122 -8.72 -1.45 -17.49
C ARG A 122 -9.25 -1.84 -16.11
N TYR A 123 -8.40 -2.37 -15.24
CA TYR A 123 -8.82 -2.88 -13.93
C TYR A 123 -7.73 -2.75 -12.88
N THR A 124 -8.13 -2.40 -11.66
CA THR A 124 -7.31 -2.52 -10.46
C THR A 124 -7.50 -3.88 -9.77
N PRO A 125 -6.59 -4.31 -8.88
CA PRO A 125 -6.82 -5.49 -8.06
C PRO A 125 -8.13 -5.41 -7.26
N PHE A 126 -8.49 -4.23 -6.75
CA PHE A 126 -9.75 -4.00 -6.06
C PHE A 126 -10.95 -4.29 -6.96
N GLN A 127 -11.03 -3.69 -8.14
CA GLN A 127 -12.13 -3.90 -9.08
C GLN A 127 -12.23 -5.37 -9.51
N TYR A 128 -11.09 -5.99 -9.77
CA TYR A 128 -11.03 -7.39 -10.19
C TYR A 128 -11.47 -8.34 -9.06
N ALA A 129 -11.07 -8.05 -7.81
CA ALA A 129 -11.51 -8.77 -6.63
C ALA A 129 -13.01 -8.59 -6.37
N CYS A 130 -13.53 -7.35 -6.45
CA CYS A 130 -14.95 -7.06 -6.26
C CYS A 130 -15.81 -7.77 -7.30
N LYS A 131 -15.38 -7.81 -8.56
CA LYS A 131 -16.06 -8.55 -9.63
C LYS A 131 -16.08 -10.07 -9.36
N ARG A 132 -15.03 -10.62 -8.76
CA ARG A 132 -14.88 -12.06 -8.54
C ARG A 132 -15.53 -12.56 -7.25
N PHE A 133 -15.43 -11.80 -6.16
CA PHE A 133 -15.84 -12.22 -4.82
C PHE A 133 -16.99 -11.42 -4.23
N GLY A 134 -17.40 -10.32 -4.88
CA GLY A 134 -18.36 -9.36 -4.35
C GLY A 134 -17.69 -8.26 -3.52
N GLU A 135 -18.17 -7.03 -3.68
CA GLU A 135 -17.63 -5.84 -3.03
C GLU A 135 -17.63 -5.96 -1.49
N GLU A 136 -18.73 -6.43 -0.90
CA GLU A 136 -18.86 -6.57 0.55
C GLU A 136 -17.80 -7.49 1.15
N GLN A 137 -17.52 -8.63 0.51
CA GLN A 137 -16.49 -9.57 0.97
C GLN A 137 -15.08 -8.98 0.87
N VAL A 138 -14.81 -8.23 -0.19
CA VAL A 138 -13.52 -7.59 -0.41
C VAL A 138 -13.30 -6.45 0.58
N ILE A 139 -14.30 -5.59 0.79
CA ILE A 139 -14.24 -4.52 1.80
C ILE A 139 -14.02 -5.13 3.18
N LYS A 140 -14.77 -6.16 3.55
CA LYS A 140 -14.60 -6.86 4.81
C LYS A 140 -13.16 -7.40 4.98
N MET A 141 -12.62 -8.06 3.97
CA MET A 141 -11.23 -8.56 3.99
C MET A 141 -10.21 -7.43 4.22
N ILE A 142 -10.42 -6.27 3.60
CA ILE A 142 -9.55 -5.10 3.75
C ILE A 142 -9.64 -4.55 5.18
N GLU A 143 -10.86 -4.37 5.71
CA GLU A 143 -11.07 -3.90 7.09
C GLU A 143 -10.47 -4.86 8.12
N ASP A 144 -10.73 -6.16 7.97
CA ASP A 144 -10.19 -7.18 8.87
C ASP A 144 -8.65 -7.16 8.86
N THR A 145 -8.05 -6.91 7.70
CA THR A 145 -6.58 -6.74 7.56
C THR A 145 -6.09 -5.51 8.31
N PHE A 146 -6.79 -4.38 8.20
CA PHE A 146 -6.43 -3.16 8.93
C PHE A 146 -6.60 -3.30 10.43
N ILE A 147 -7.65 -3.95 10.90
CA ILE A 147 -7.85 -4.22 12.33
C ILE A 147 -6.69 -5.08 12.85
N ARG A 148 -6.30 -6.15 12.13
CA ARG A 148 -5.18 -6.99 12.54
C ARG A 148 -3.86 -6.23 12.64
N TYR A 149 -3.54 -5.36 11.67
CA TYR A 149 -2.24 -4.70 11.62
C TYR A 149 -2.15 -3.42 12.45
N TYR A 150 -3.20 -2.61 12.47
CA TYR A 150 -3.18 -1.31 13.17
C TYR A 150 -3.69 -1.37 14.61
N SER A 151 -4.42 -2.41 15.00
CA SER A 151 -4.85 -2.59 16.40
C SER A 151 -3.90 -3.47 17.21
N SER A 152 -3.05 -4.27 16.57
CA SER A 152 -2.22 -5.29 17.25
C SER A 152 -0.74 -4.94 17.41
N SER A 153 -0.23 -3.89 16.76
CA SER A 153 1.21 -3.62 16.67
C SER A 153 1.53 -2.23 17.19
N ASP A 154 2.17 -2.16 18.36
CA ASP A 154 2.75 -0.92 18.89
C ASP A 154 3.81 -0.32 17.95
N ASP A 155 4.41 -1.15 17.09
CA ASP A 155 5.48 -0.76 16.17
C ASP A 155 5.00 -0.32 14.77
N THR A 156 3.74 -0.61 14.40
CA THR A 156 3.21 -0.26 13.07
C THR A 156 2.40 1.03 13.15
N PRO A 157 2.89 2.15 12.59
CA PRO A 157 2.16 3.40 12.64
C PRO A 157 0.80 3.25 11.93
N PRO A 158 -0.28 3.80 12.53
CA PRO A 158 -1.61 3.70 11.95
C PRO A 158 -1.65 4.28 10.53
N LEU A 159 -2.63 3.84 9.75
CA LEU A 159 -2.88 4.37 8.42
C LEU A 159 -2.97 5.90 8.48
N ASN A 160 -1.98 6.59 7.91
CA ASN A 160 -2.09 8.03 7.69
C ASN A 160 -3.02 8.29 6.51
N VAL A 161 -4.31 8.41 6.81
CA VAL A 161 -5.37 8.58 5.79
C VAL A 161 -5.13 9.84 4.96
N VAL A 162 -4.59 10.92 5.56
CA VAL A 162 -4.26 12.16 4.84
C VAL A 162 -3.16 11.92 3.80
N ASP A 163 -2.04 11.32 4.21
CA ASP A 163 -0.94 11.04 3.28
C ASP A 163 -1.37 10.07 2.18
N ALA A 164 -2.16 9.05 2.54
CA ALA A 164 -2.71 8.09 1.58
C ALA A 164 -3.64 8.78 0.58
N LEU A 165 -4.51 9.69 1.06
CA LEU A 165 -5.44 10.45 0.22
C LEU A 165 -4.69 11.36 -0.76
N MET A 166 -3.70 12.11 -0.26
CA MET A 166 -2.88 12.98 -1.11
C MET A 166 -2.07 12.18 -2.14
N THR A 167 -1.50 11.05 -1.73
CA THR A 167 -0.75 10.16 -2.65
C THR A 167 -1.67 9.60 -3.72
N ALA A 168 -2.86 9.11 -3.34
CA ALA A 168 -3.85 8.58 -4.26
C ALA A 168 -4.38 9.63 -5.24
N ALA A 169 -4.47 10.90 -4.82
CA ALA A 169 -4.95 11.99 -5.64
C ALA A 169 -3.91 12.50 -6.66
N ILE A 170 -2.61 12.38 -6.36
CA ILE A 170 -1.52 12.92 -7.20
C ILE A 170 -0.94 11.83 -8.14
N ASP A 171 -0.94 10.56 -7.73
CA ASP A 171 -0.38 9.47 -8.52
C ASP A 171 -1.38 9.00 -9.60
N GLU A 172 -1.09 9.32 -10.87
CA GLU A 172 -1.90 8.92 -12.02
C GLU A 172 -2.05 7.39 -12.17
N GLY A 173 -1.09 6.63 -11.62
CA GLY A 173 -1.11 5.17 -11.57
C GLY A 173 -2.11 4.62 -10.56
N ILE A 174 -2.68 5.44 -9.68
CA ILE A 174 -3.70 5.05 -8.72
C ILE A 174 -5.09 5.40 -9.28
N HIS A 175 -6.04 4.48 -9.12
CA HIS A 175 -7.43 4.69 -9.52
C HIS A 175 -8.21 5.53 -8.51
N LEU A 176 -9.18 6.32 -9.00
CA LEU A 176 -10.00 7.22 -8.18
C LEU A 176 -10.78 6.49 -7.08
N ASP A 177 -11.08 5.20 -7.28
CA ASP A 177 -11.67 4.33 -6.25
C ASP A 177 -10.88 4.36 -4.94
N CYS A 178 -9.56 4.55 -4.98
CA CYS A 178 -8.74 4.70 -3.77
C CYS A 178 -9.12 5.95 -2.97
N VAL A 179 -9.25 7.09 -3.67
CA VAL A 179 -9.66 8.37 -3.08
C VAL A 179 -11.05 8.24 -2.49
N TYR A 180 -11.98 7.65 -3.24
CA TYR A 180 -13.36 7.44 -2.79
C TYR A 180 -13.43 6.50 -1.58
N PHE A 181 -12.67 5.42 -1.59
CA PHE A 181 -12.55 4.48 -0.47
C PHE A 181 -12.02 5.18 0.78
N LEU A 182 -10.96 5.98 0.67
CA LEU A 182 -10.39 6.73 1.79
C LEU A 182 -11.36 7.78 2.36
N LEU A 183 -12.09 8.50 1.50
CA LEU A 183 -13.11 9.46 1.93
C LEU A 183 -14.27 8.77 2.66
N ARG A 184 -14.71 7.59 2.21
CA ARG A 184 -15.75 6.81 2.90
C ARG A 184 -15.30 6.33 4.27
N ARG A 185 -14.02 5.96 4.43
CA ARG A 185 -13.48 5.56 5.74
C ARG A 185 -13.44 6.70 6.75
N GLN A 186 -13.14 7.91 6.28
CA GLN A 186 -13.02 9.08 7.13
C GLN A 186 -13.70 10.29 6.47
N PRO A 187 -15.03 10.42 6.59
CA PRO A 187 -15.80 11.44 5.86
C PRO A 187 -15.47 12.88 6.27
N ASP A 188 -14.93 13.09 7.48
CA ASP A 188 -14.55 14.40 8.01
C ASP A 188 -13.14 14.86 7.59
N ILE A 189 -12.42 14.05 6.79
CA ILE A 189 -11.00 14.30 6.49
C ILE A 189 -10.77 15.60 5.72
N LEU A 190 -11.65 15.94 4.78
CA LEU A 190 -11.51 17.17 3.99
C LEU A 190 -11.69 18.41 4.88
N GLN A 191 -12.65 18.37 5.81
CA GLN A 191 -12.86 19.45 6.77
C GLN A 191 -11.64 19.62 7.68
N LYS A 192 -11.09 18.52 8.20
CA LYS A 192 -9.87 18.53 9.03
C LYS A 192 -8.67 19.13 8.29
N LEU A 193 -8.53 18.82 7.00
CA LEU A 193 -7.47 19.39 6.16
C LEU A 193 -7.63 20.89 5.96
N LEU A 194 -8.85 21.36 5.67
CA LEU A 194 -9.14 22.78 5.49
C LEU A 194 -8.92 23.59 6.78
N SER A 195 -9.31 23.05 7.94
CA SER A 195 -9.05 23.69 9.24
C SER A 195 -7.55 23.77 9.56
N SER A 196 -6.80 22.71 9.23
CA SER A 196 -5.34 22.68 9.44
C SER A 196 -4.61 23.69 8.55
N ALA A 197 -5.02 23.81 7.29
CA ALA A 197 -4.47 24.78 6.35
C ALA A 197 -4.69 26.22 6.87
N SER A 198 -5.91 26.54 7.30
CA SER A 198 -6.29 27.87 7.81
C SER A 198 -5.46 28.31 9.02
N ASN A 199 -5.13 27.39 9.93
CA ASN A 199 -4.32 27.68 11.11
C ASN A 199 -2.84 27.93 10.79
N SER A 200 -2.34 27.39 9.67
CA SER A 200 -0.96 27.63 9.22
C SER A 200 -0.77 29.03 8.63
N THR A 201 -1.81 29.59 8.01
CA THR A 201 -1.79 30.90 7.35
C THR A 201 -1.80 32.04 8.37
N THR A 202 -2.56 31.90 9.46
CA THR A 202 -2.60 32.89 10.55
C THR A 202 -1.29 32.95 11.34
N ALA A 203 -0.59 31.82 11.51
CA ALA A 203 0.71 31.79 12.20
C ALA A 203 1.85 32.46 11.39
N LYS A 204 1.78 32.45 10.05
CA LYS A 204 2.74 33.20 9.21
C LYS A 204 2.43 34.70 9.19
N ALA A 205 1.16 35.09 9.19
CA ALA A 205 0.76 36.50 9.18
C ALA A 205 1.11 37.24 10.49
N THR A 206 1.16 36.55 11.63
CA THR A 206 1.55 37.16 12.91
C THR A 206 3.05 37.38 13.09
N VAL A 207 3.91 36.65 12.37
CA VAL A 207 5.37 36.88 12.43
C VAL A 207 5.77 38.15 11.69
N ASP A 208 5.05 38.53 10.62
CA ASP A 208 5.34 39.75 9.85
C ASP A 208 4.75 41.03 10.46
N ILE A 209 3.91 40.94 11.50
CA ILE A 209 3.25 42.11 12.14
C ILE A 209 4.02 42.63 13.36
N VAL A 210 5.06 41.95 13.86
CA VAL A 210 5.85 42.38 15.04
C VAL A 210 7.13 43.14 14.64
N VAL A 211 7.08 44.03 13.64
CA VAL A 211 8.10 45.10 13.49
C VAL A 211 7.43 46.32 12.87
N PHE A 212 6.71 47.13 13.66
CA PHE A 212 6.56 48.58 13.43
C PHE A 212 5.80 49.18 14.63
N THR A 213 6.44 49.24 15.79
CA THR A 213 6.04 50.19 16.83
C THR A 213 6.84 51.48 16.65
N SER A 214 6.08 52.52 16.36
CA SER A 214 6.45 53.90 16.11
C SER A 214 7.18 54.54 17.30
N ASN A 215 8.29 55.21 17.03
CA ASN A 215 8.92 56.13 17.97
C ASN A 215 8.77 57.56 17.44
N GLY A 216 7.84 58.30 18.01
CA GLY A 216 7.60 59.70 17.70
C GLY A 216 7.24 60.49 18.95
N ASN A 217 8.14 61.37 19.40
CA ASN A 217 7.87 62.79 19.63
C ASN A 217 9.02 63.46 20.41
N GLY A 218 9.35 64.71 20.03
CA GLY A 218 10.23 65.57 20.83
C GLY A 218 10.83 66.78 20.12
N ILE A 219 9.99 67.65 19.56
CA ILE A 219 10.37 68.97 19.01
C ILE A 219 10.98 69.86 20.12
N ASN A 220 12.08 70.57 19.82
CA ASN A 220 12.35 71.88 20.46
C ASN A 220 13.21 72.80 19.57
N PRO A 221 12.72 73.98 19.13
CA PRO A 221 13.53 74.97 18.43
C PRO A 221 13.98 76.07 19.39
N LYS A 222 15.30 76.20 19.63
CA LYS A 222 15.88 77.39 20.28
C LYS A 222 16.48 78.34 19.23
N LYS A 223 15.86 79.52 19.17
CA LYS A 223 16.32 80.72 18.46
C LYS A 223 17.72 81.17 18.96
N ARG A 224 18.50 81.76 18.06
CA ARG A 224 18.89 83.21 18.02
C ARG A 224 20.40 83.47 17.77
N LYS A 225 20.65 84.22 16.68
CA LYS A 225 21.70 85.25 16.40
C LYS A 225 23.09 85.03 17.02
N ARG A 226 24.18 85.08 16.26
CA ARG A 226 24.64 86.25 15.48
C ARG A 226 25.72 85.80 14.49
#